data_AF-X1EM45-F1
#
_entry.id   AF-X1EM45-F1
#
_cell.length_a   1.000
_cell.length_b   1.000
_cell.length_c   1.000
_cell.angle_alpha   90.00
_cell.angle_beta   90.00
_cell.angle_gamma   90.00
#
_symmetry.space_group_name_H-M   'P 1'
#
loop_
_entity.id
_entity.type
_entity.pdbx_description
1 polymer ?
#
loop_
_entity_poly.entity_id
_entity_poly.type
_entity_poly.pdbx_seq_one_letter_code
_entity_poly.pdbx_strand_id
1 'polypeptide(L)'
;NPDKNFFLLKNITEIDITTIDSSLIKKLFILELKNENSEIHYTINRDKLYSIGDNIKTKGEKEFSHAERFGQIEFEVYFEQDLEEYNLSIFCEKPEIDKSFLRRGPPIKDKVHSEKFIKKNPQYFEKDGFLWIKTIRGYSIFEDFLRDIIKDKIPDNLKIVNLSNSKEIKTLSGKRCLYVLLKMVLPFI
;
A
#
# COMPACT_ATOMS: atom_id res chain seq x y z
N ASN A 1 12.83 33.48 10.93
CA ASN A 1 14.20 33.72 10.42
C ASN A 1 14.34 33.16 9.02
N PRO A 2 14.35 34.02 7.98
CA PRO A 2 14.74 33.60 6.64
C PRO A 2 16.23 33.22 6.61
N ASP A 3 16.55 32.05 6.07
CA ASP A 3 17.90 31.51 5.90
C ASP A 3 18.14 31.19 4.41
N LYS A 4 19.29 31.59 3.86
CA LYS A 4 19.69 31.27 2.48
C LYS A 4 19.73 29.77 2.22
N ASN A 5 19.94 28.96 3.26
CA ASN A 5 19.93 27.51 3.18
C ASN A 5 18.59 26.93 2.71
N PHE A 6 17.47 27.65 2.86
CA PHE A 6 16.17 27.21 2.33
C PHE A 6 16.10 27.22 0.81
N PHE A 7 16.98 27.97 0.13
CA PHE A 7 17.03 28.06 -1.33
C PHE A 7 18.08 27.15 -1.95
N LEU A 8 18.87 26.44 -1.13
CA LEU A 8 19.85 25.48 -1.61
C LEU A 8 19.15 24.15 -1.87
N LEU A 9 19.18 23.70 -3.12
CA LEU A 9 18.77 22.35 -3.50
C LEU A 9 19.76 21.36 -2.87
N LYS A 10 19.26 20.52 -1.96
CA LYS A 10 20.02 19.43 -1.36
C LYS A 10 19.51 18.12 -1.94
N ASN A 11 20.43 17.21 -2.22
CA ASN A 11 20.06 15.85 -2.60
C ASN A 11 19.34 15.17 -1.44
N ILE A 12 18.33 14.36 -1.77
CA ILE A 12 17.69 13.49 -0.80
C ILE A 12 18.74 12.51 -0.27
N THR A 13 18.81 12.40 1.05
CA THR A 13 19.77 11.52 1.70
C THR A 13 19.32 10.07 1.58
N GLU A 14 20.28 9.16 1.45
CA GLU A 14 20.01 7.73 1.50
C GLU A 14 19.79 7.30 2.93
N ILE A 15 18.76 6.50 3.18
CA ILE A 15 18.58 5.91 4.50
C ILE A 15 19.45 4.66 4.67
N ASP A 16 20.10 4.55 5.82
CA ASP A 16 20.72 3.31 6.23
C ASP A 16 19.64 2.39 6.83
N ILE A 17 19.25 1.38 6.05
CA ILE A 17 18.21 0.41 6.42
C ILE A 17 18.54 -0.30 7.74
N THR A 18 19.82 -0.48 8.06
CA THR A 18 20.25 -1.16 9.29
C THR A 18 19.96 -0.35 10.55
N THR A 19 19.73 0.96 10.41
CA THR A 19 19.37 1.88 11.50
C THR A 19 17.87 1.93 11.76
N ILE A 20 17.05 1.35 10.89
CA ILE A 20 15.59 1.35 11.02
C ILE A 20 15.19 0.26 12.01
N ASP A 21 14.30 0.61 12.94
CA ASP A 21 13.77 -0.34 13.90
C ASP A 21 13.15 -1.58 13.22
N SER A 22 13.41 -2.76 13.79
CA SER A 22 13.02 -4.05 13.23
C SER A 22 11.49 -4.24 13.15
N SER A 23 10.71 -3.57 14.00
CA SER A 23 9.25 -3.60 13.93
C SER A 23 8.73 -2.68 12.84
N LEU A 24 9.38 -1.53 12.63
CA LEU A 24 9.02 -0.57 11.58
C LEU A 24 9.40 -1.10 10.20
N ILE A 25 10.58 -1.70 10.02
CA ILE A 25 11.00 -2.20 8.70
C ILE A 25 10.05 -3.27 8.15
N LYS A 26 9.44 -4.09 9.01
CA LYS A 26 8.42 -5.08 8.60
C LYS A 26 7.16 -4.43 8.00
N LYS A 27 6.91 -3.17 8.33
CA LYS A 27 5.78 -2.37 7.85
C LYS A 27 6.09 -1.58 6.59
N LEU A 28 7.33 -1.64 6.10
CA LEU A 28 7.79 -0.88 4.95
C LEU A 28 7.99 -1.79 3.75
N PHE A 29 7.47 -1.37 2.61
CA PHE A 29 7.54 -2.05 1.33
C PHE A 29 8.04 -1.10 0.26
N ILE A 30 8.68 -1.66 -0.76
CA ILE A 30 9.21 -0.90 -1.89
C ILE A 30 8.84 -1.59 -3.20
N LEU A 31 8.45 -0.78 -4.18
CA LEU A 31 8.42 -1.14 -5.58
C LEU A 31 9.48 -0.29 -6.30
N GLU A 32 10.48 -0.95 -6.86
CA GLU A 32 11.57 -0.33 -7.62
C GLU A 32 11.37 -0.67 -9.09
N LEU A 33 11.33 0.34 -9.94
CA LEU A 33 11.07 0.23 -11.36
C LEU A 33 12.17 0.93 -12.16
N LYS A 34 12.38 0.44 -13.38
CA LYS A 34 13.22 1.09 -14.37
C LYS A 34 12.40 1.44 -15.61
N ASN A 35 12.52 2.67 -16.08
CA ASN A 35 11.93 3.08 -17.35
C ASN A 35 12.78 2.54 -18.49
N GLU A 36 12.15 1.86 -19.44
CA GLU A 36 12.79 1.30 -20.62
C GLU A 36 12.55 2.16 -21.87
N ASN A 37 11.80 3.27 -21.74
CA ASN A 37 11.56 4.22 -22.81
C ASN A 37 11.79 5.68 -22.35
N SER A 38 12.98 6.20 -22.64
CA SER A 38 13.40 7.58 -22.31
C SER A 38 12.57 8.68 -22.98
N GLU A 39 11.80 8.38 -24.03
CA GLU A 39 10.94 9.36 -24.70
C GLU A 39 9.69 9.72 -23.88
N ILE A 40 9.30 8.85 -22.94
CA ILE A 40 8.14 9.09 -22.08
C ILE A 40 8.53 10.09 -20.99
N HIS A 41 7.83 11.22 -20.99
CA HIS A 41 8.05 12.28 -20.01
C HIS A 41 7.79 11.78 -18.58
N TYR A 42 8.68 12.14 -17.64
CA TYR A 42 8.68 11.60 -16.27
C TYR A 42 7.35 11.77 -15.53
N THR A 43 6.60 12.84 -15.81
CA THR A 43 5.30 13.12 -15.19
C THR A 43 4.29 12.02 -15.48
N ILE A 44 4.34 11.40 -16.66
CA ILE A 44 3.46 10.30 -17.04
C ILE A 44 3.70 9.10 -16.13
N ASN A 45 4.96 8.72 -15.93
CA ASN A 45 5.33 7.61 -15.04
C ASN A 45 5.00 7.92 -13.59
N ARG A 46 5.32 9.14 -13.13
CA ARG A 46 5.00 9.62 -11.78
C ARG A 46 3.49 9.52 -11.49
N ASP A 47 2.65 10.07 -12.35
CA ASP A 47 1.20 10.14 -12.13
C ASP A 47 0.58 8.74 -12.11
N LYS A 48 1.08 7.83 -12.96
CA LYS A 48 0.68 6.43 -12.93
C LYS A 48 1.07 5.74 -11.61
N LEU A 49 2.24 6.03 -11.06
CA LEU A 49 2.66 5.46 -9.77
C LEU A 49 1.85 6.00 -8.59
N TYR A 50 1.50 7.29 -8.59
CA TYR A 50 0.54 7.81 -7.61
C TYR A 50 -0.82 7.11 -7.74
N SER A 51 -1.31 6.92 -8.98
CA SER A 51 -2.56 6.17 -9.18
C SER A 51 -2.49 4.72 -8.68
N ILE A 52 -1.32 4.06 -8.79
CA ILE A 52 -1.11 2.72 -8.24
C ILE A 52 -1.12 2.77 -6.71
N GLY A 53 -0.38 3.70 -6.10
CA GLY A 53 -0.36 3.91 -4.65
C GLY A 53 -1.75 4.18 -4.07
N ASP A 54 -2.54 5.04 -4.71
CA ASP A 54 -3.93 5.32 -4.32
C ASP A 54 -4.81 4.07 -4.39
N ASN A 55 -4.59 3.21 -5.38
CA ASN A 55 -5.29 1.95 -5.51
C ASN A 55 -4.93 0.98 -4.38
N ILE A 56 -3.64 0.90 -4.03
CA ILE A 56 -3.11 0.10 -2.92
C ILE A 56 -3.73 0.58 -1.62
N LYS A 57 -3.72 1.89 -1.34
CA LYS A 57 -4.34 2.47 -0.15
C LYS A 57 -5.83 2.14 -0.09
N THR A 58 -6.58 2.53 -1.11
CA THR A 58 -8.04 2.37 -1.15
C THR A 58 -8.49 0.91 -0.97
N LYS A 59 -7.81 -0.05 -1.61
CA LYS A 59 -8.17 -1.47 -1.53
C LYS A 59 -7.51 -2.20 -0.35
N GLY A 60 -6.40 -1.69 0.15
CA GLY A 60 -5.61 -2.31 1.22
C GLY A 60 -6.13 -1.98 2.61
N GLU A 61 -6.67 -0.78 2.83
CA GLU A 61 -7.14 -0.35 4.16
C GLU A 61 -8.49 -0.98 4.53
N LYS A 62 -9.38 -1.19 3.55
CA LYS A 62 -10.75 -1.66 3.78
C LYS A 62 -11.17 -2.76 2.82
N GLU A 63 -11.92 -3.72 3.35
CA GLU A 63 -12.67 -4.68 2.54
C GLU A 63 -13.83 -3.99 1.81
N PHE A 64 -14.39 -4.65 0.79
CA PHE A 64 -15.63 -4.21 0.14
C PHE A 64 -16.80 -4.01 1.14
N SER A 65 -16.77 -4.77 2.24
CA SER A 65 -17.75 -4.66 3.33
C SER A 65 -17.46 -3.52 4.34
N HIS A 66 -16.45 -2.69 4.08
CA HIS A 66 -15.90 -1.68 4.99
C HIS A 66 -15.25 -2.20 6.27
N ALA A 67 -15.14 -3.53 6.44
CA ALA A 67 -14.32 -4.10 7.50
C ALA A 67 -12.86 -3.68 7.30
N GLU A 68 -12.18 -3.34 8.41
CA GLU A 68 -10.76 -3.03 8.40
C GLU A 68 -9.96 -4.21 7.86
N ARG A 69 -8.90 -3.89 7.11
CA ARG A 69 -7.99 -4.84 6.50
C ARG A 69 -6.58 -4.60 7.03
N PHE A 70 -5.65 -4.05 6.25
CA PHE A 70 -4.25 -3.90 6.66
C PHE A 70 -3.94 -2.67 7.54
N GLY A 71 -4.99 -2.05 8.13
CA GLY A 71 -4.86 -0.80 8.86
C GLY A 71 -4.56 0.37 7.94
N GLN A 72 -3.91 1.41 8.46
CA GLN A 72 -3.52 2.59 7.68
C GLN A 72 -2.40 2.27 6.67
N ILE A 73 -2.51 2.84 5.47
CA ILE A 73 -1.51 2.74 4.41
C ILE A 73 -1.11 4.16 3.97
N GLU A 74 0.19 4.42 3.98
CA GLU A 74 0.76 5.66 3.44
C GLU A 74 1.83 5.32 2.41
N PHE A 75 2.01 6.17 1.41
CA PHE A 75 2.99 5.91 0.36
C PHE A 75 3.56 7.20 -0.20
N GLU A 76 4.71 7.09 -0.84
CA GLU A 76 5.32 8.20 -1.57
C GLU A 76 6.07 7.71 -2.80
N VAL A 77 6.05 8.54 -3.85
CA VAL A 77 6.77 8.29 -5.11
C VAL A 77 8.05 9.11 -5.13
N TYR A 78 9.15 8.48 -5.52
CA TYR A 78 10.41 9.16 -5.76
C TYR A 78 11.05 8.62 -7.04
N PHE A 79 11.60 9.49 -7.87
CA PHE A 79 12.22 9.11 -9.13
C PHE A 79 13.50 9.91 -9.37
N GLU A 80 14.45 9.27 -10.05
CA GLU A 80 15.68 9.89 -10.52
C GLU A 80 15.70 9.81 -12.05
N GLN A 81 15.41 10.94 -12.69
CA GLN A 81 15.26 10.99 -14.14
C GLN A 81 16.54 10.59 -14.87
N ASP A 82 17.71 10.99 -14.38
CA ASP A 82 19.01 10.68 -14.97
C ASP A 82 19.34 9.17 -14.91
N LEU A 83 18.77 8.44 -13.94
CA LEU A 83 18.95 7.00 -13.79
C LEU A 83 17.81 6.19 -14.41
N GLU A 84 16.76 6.86 -14.86
CA GLU A 84 15.51 6.25 -15.30
C GLU A 84 14.85 5.36 -14.22
N GLU A 85 15.12 5.66 -12.96
CA GLU A 85 14.63 4.87 -11.81
C GLU A 85 13.39 5.54 -11.20
N TYR A 86 12.36 4.73 -10.98
CA TYR A 86 11.10 5.18 -10.38
C TYR A 86 10.73 4.24 -9.24
N ASN A 87 10.45 4.81 -8.08
CA ASN A 87 10.23 4.06 -6.86
C ASN A 87 8.93 4.49 -6.18
N LEU A 88 8.26 3.52 -5.58
CA LEU A 88 7.10 3.71 -4.73
C LEU A 88 7.41 3.04 -3.38
N SER A 89 7.52 3.85 -2.34
CA SER A 89 7.68 3.38 -0.97
C SER A 89 6.33 3.37 -0.27
N ILE A 90 6.07 2.33 0.51
CA ILE A 90 4.75 2.08 1.12
C ILE A 90 4.94 1.71 2.58
N PHE A 91 4.21 2.38 3.46
CA PHE A 91 4.00 2.00 4.84
C PHE A 91 2.65 1.30 4.98
N CYS A 92 2.62 0.21 5.73
CA CYS A 92 1.43 -0.58 6.02
C CYS A 92 1.39 -0.90 7.52
N GLU A 93 0.37 -0.41 8.23
CA GLU A 93 0.29 -0.51 9.69
C GLU A 93 0.27 -1.95 10.19
N LYS A 94 -0.48 -2.83 9.50
CA LYS A 94 -0.69 -4.24 9.85
C LYS A 94 -0.39 -5.13 8.63
N PRO A 95 0.89 -5.43 8.35
CA PRO A 95 1.28 -6.23 7.18
C PRO A 95 0.76 -7.67 7.20
N GLU A 96 0.41 -8.17 8.38
CA GLU A 96 -0.18 -9.48 8.60
C GLU A 96 -1.48 -9.31 9.39
N ILE A 97 -2.55 -9.95 8.91
CA ILE A 97 -3.89 -9.88 9.49
C ILE A 97 -4.55 -11.25 9.51
N ASP A 98 -5.60 -11.40 10.32
CA ASP A 98 -6.35 -12.65 10.36
C ASP A 98 -6.94 -13.01 8.99
N LYS A 99 -6.84 -14.31 8.63
CA LYS A 99 -7.40 -14.89 7.41
C LYS A 99 -8.92 -14.76 7.29
N SER A 100 -9.59 -14.35 8.36
CA SER A 100 -11.04 -14.22 8.39
C SER A 100 -11.48 -13.02 9.19
N PHE A 101 -12.66 -12.50 8.85
CA PHE A 101 -13.29 -11.39 9.56
C PHE A 101 -14.80 -11.59 9.66
N LEU A 102 -15.42 -10.84 10.57
CA LEU A 102 -16.87 -10.83 10.71
C LEU A 102 -17.48 -9.81 9.76
N ARG A 103 -18.36 -10.28 8.88
CA ARG A 103 -19.11 -9.44 7.95
C ARG A 103 -20.54 -9.27 8.47
N ARG A 104 -20.92 -8.02 8.69
CA ARG A 104 -22.29 -7.64 9.05
C ARG A 104 -23.22 -7.83 7.86
N GLY A 105 -24.34 -8.50 8.10
CA GLY A 105 -25.47 -8.66 7.20
C GLY A 105 -26.62 -7.69 7.52
N PRO A 106 -27.83 -7.98 7.04
CA PRO A 106 -28.99 -7.13 7.30
C PRO A 106 -29.45 -7.17 8.77
N PRO A 107 -30.21 -6.17 9.23
CA PRO A 107 -30.89 -6.22 10.52
C PRO A 107 -31.91 -7.37 10.54
N ILE A 108 -32.01 -8.09 11.67
CA ILE A 108 -32.90 -9.25 11.82
C ILE A 108 -34.38 -8.88 11.56
N LYS A 109 -34.75 -7.62 11.89
CA LYS A 109 -36.11 -7.10 11.70
C LYS A 109 -36.53 -6.98 10.23
N ASP A 110 -35.57 -6.89 9.32
CA ASP A 110 -35.82 -6.84 7.89
C ASP A 110 -36.00 -8.25 7.34
N LYS A 111 -37.22 -8.78 7.43
CA LYS A 111 -37.54 -10.18 7.12
C LYS A 111 -37.13 -10.58 5.70
N VAL A 112 -37.42 -9.74 4.71
CA VAL A 112 -37.16 -10.07 3.29
C VAL A 112 -35.66 -10.20 3.02
N HIS A 113 -34.86 -9.25 3.52
CA HIS A 113 -33.41 -9.29 3.33
C HIS A 113 -32.74 -10.34 4.21
N SER A 114 -33.24 -10.55 5.44
CA SER A 114 -32.75 -11.56 6.37
C SER A 114 -32.96 -12.97 5.86
N GLU A 115 -34.15 -13.31 5.36
CA GLU A 115 -34.45 -14.65 4.80
C GLU A 115 -33.52 -14.98 3.61
N LYS A 116 -33.32 -14.02 2.70
CA LYS A 116 -32.39 -14.18 1.56
C LYS A 116 -30.94 -14.37 2.04
N PHE A 117 -30.54 -13.61 3.06
CA PHE A 117 -29.19 -13.71 3.62
C PHE A 117 -28.95 -15.06 4.29
N ILE A 118 -29.89 -15.51 5.12
CA ILE A 118 -29.86 -16.81 5.81
C ILE A 118 -29.76 -17.96 4.82
N LYS A 119 -30.59 -17.94 3.76
CA LYS A 119 -30.58 -18.97 2.72
C LYS A 119 -29.22 -19.07 2.01
N LYS A 120 -28.53 -17.95 1.80
CA LYS A 120 -27.21 -17.91 1.16
C LYS A 120 -26.07 -18.25 2.12
N ASN A 121 -26.27 -18.08 3.42
CA ASN A 121 -25.21 -18.22 4.42
C ASN A 121 -25.72 -19.09 5.59
N PRO A 122 -25.71 -20.42 5.46
CA PRO A 122 -26.23 -21.32 6.50
C PRO A 122 -25.49 -21.22 7.85
N GLN A 123 -24.24 -20.74 7.81
CA GLN A 123 -23.35 -20.57 8.97
C GLN A 123 -23.47 -19.17 9.62
N TYR A 124 -24.61 -18.50 9.44
CA TYR A 124 -24.83 -17.18 10.03
C TYR A 124 -25.03 -17.28 11.55
N PHE A 125 -24.82 -16.16 12.24
CA PHE A 125 -25.17 -16.01 13.64
C PHE A 125 -25.71 -14.61 13.90
N GLU A 126 -26.42 -14.44 15.01
CA GLU A 126 -27.01 -13.17 15.41
C GLU A 126 -26.10 -12.45 16.41
N LYS A 127 -25.91 -11.14 16.21
CA LYS A 127 -25.17 -10.28 17.15
C LYS A 127 -25.65 -8.84 17.01
N ASP A 128 -25.95 -8.20 18.13
CA ASP A 128 -26.37 -6.79 18.24
C ASP A 128 -27.56 -6.41 17.33
N GLY A 129 -28.50 -7.34 17.11
CA GLY A 129 -29.69 -7.10 16.27
C GLY A 129 -29.46 -7.26 14.75
N PHE A 130 -28.28 -7.73 14.34
CA PHE A 130 -27.93 -8.00 12.94
C PHE A 130 -27.56 -9.46 12.73
N LEU A 131 -27.68 -9.91 11.49
CA LEU A 131 -27.07 -11.17 11.04
C LEU A 131 -25.58 -10.96 10.76
N TRP A 132 -24.77 -11.96 11.05
CA TRP A 132 -23.32 -11.93 10.83
C TRP A 132 -22.83 -13.24 10.25
N ILE A 133 -21.73 -13.16 9.51
CA ILE A 133 -21.02 -14.34 9.02
C ILE A 133 -19.51 -14.17 9.21
N LYS A 134 -18.80 -15.29 9.31
CA LYS A 134 -17.34 -15.32 9.20
C LYS A 134 -16.96 -15.45 7.72
N THR A 135 -16.25 -14.46 7.19
CA THR A 135 -15.79 -14.42 5.79
C THR A 135 -14.27 -14.63 5.74
N ILE A 136 -13.79 -15.38 4.76
CA ILE A 136 -12.35 -15.59 4.51
C ILE A 136 -11.83 -14.45 3.62
N ARG A 137 -10.68 -13.89 3.97
CA ARG A 137 -10.01 -12.83 3.18
C ARG A 137 -9.31 -13.44 1.97
N GLY A 138 -9.28 -12.68 0.87
CA GLY A 138 -8.43 -13.04 -0.28
C GLY A 138 -6.94 -13.01 0.06
N TYR A 139 -6.53 -12.08 0.94
CA TYR A 139 -5.15 -11.94 1.38
C TYR A 139 -5.09 -11.65 2.89
N SER A 140 -4.16 -12.30 3.56
CA SER A 140 -3.82 -12.06 4.98
C SER A 140 -2.42 -11.49 5.16
N ILE A 141 -1.60 -11.53 4.11
CA ILE A 141 -0.25 -10.98 4.06
C ILE A 141 -0.25 -9.86 3.02
N PHE A 142 0.27 -8.69 3.41
CA PHE A 142 0.25 -7.49 2.57
C PHE A 142 1.11 -7.65 1.31
N GLU A 143 2.23 -8.35 1.42
CA GLU A 143 3.11 -8.63 0.28
C GLU A 143 2.39 -9.40 -0.83
N ASP A 144 1.61 -10.43 -0.48
CA ASP A 144 0.81 -11.19 -1.46
C ASP A 144 -0.22 -10.29 -2.14
N PHE A 145 -0.85 -9.40 -1.38
CA PHE A 145 -1.79 -8.42 -1.91
C PHE A 145 -1.11 -7.42 -2.86
N LEU A 146 0.09 -6.93 -2.52
CA LEU A 146 0.87 -6.05 -3.38
C LEU A 146 1.25 -6.73 -4.70
N ARG A 147 1.71 -7.98 -4.65
CA ARG A 147 2.06 -8.75 -5.85
C ARG A 147 0.88 -8.89 -6.79
N ASP A 148 -0.31 -9.16 -6.26
CA ASP A 148 -1.53 -9.28 -7.06
C ASP A 148 -1.99 -7.95 -7.64
N ILE A 149 -2.08 -6.89 -6.81
CA ILE A 149 -2.63 -5.60 -7.24
C ILE A 149 -1.74 -4.92 -8.30
N ILE A 150 -0.43 -5.16 -8.27
CA ILE A 150 0.55 -4.53 -9.16
C ILE A 150 0.65 -5.26 -10.51
N LYS A 151 0.42 -6.58 -10.54
CA LYS A 151 0.73 -7.47 -11.67
C LYS A 151 0.30 -6.93 -13.04
N ASP A 152 -0.92 -6.39 -13.13
CA ASP A 152 -1.51 -5.92 -14.39
C ASP A 152 -1.69 -4.39 -14.45
N LYS A 153 -1.04 -3.66 -13.53
CA LYS A 153 -1.13 -2.19 -13.45
C LYS A 153 0.14 -1.46 -13.84
N ILE A 154 1.27 -2.18 -13.90
CA ILE A 154 2.53 -1.57 -14.32
C ILE A 154 2.47 -1.24 -15.81
N PRO A 155 2.79 0.00 -16.21
CA PRO A 155 2.88 0.39 -17.61
C PRO A 155 3.93 -0.43 -18.36
N ASP A 156 3.68 -0.73 -19.64
CA ASP A 156 4.59 -1.52 -20.49
C ASP A 156 6.01 -0.94 -20.56
N ASN A 157 6.16 0.38 -20.38
CA ASN A 157 7.46 1.05 -20.39
C ASN A 157 8.22 0.99 -19.06
N LEU A 158 7.63 0.44 -18.01
CA LEU A 158 8.24 0.31 -16.68
C LEU A 158 8.49 -1.16 -16.39
N LYS A 159 9.74 -1.51 -16.14
CA LYS A 159 10.15 -2.84 -15.72
C LYS A 159 10.30 -2.89 -14.21
N ILE A 160 9.70 -3.90 -13.59
CA ILE A 160 9.90 -4.18 -12.16
C ILE A 160 11.32 -4.68 -11.93
N VAL A 161 12.09 -3.92 -11.14
CA VAL A 161 13.41 -4.29 -10.64
C VAL A 161 13.28 -5.04 -9.33
N ASN A 162 12.41 -4.55 -8.43
CA ASN A 162 12.16 -5.18 -7.14
C ASN A 162 10.75 -4.87 -6.65
N LEU A 163 10.12 -5.85 -6.00
CA LEU A 163 8.91 -5.68 -5.21
C LEU A 163 9.04 -6.56 -3.97
N SER A 164 9.28 -5.93 -2.83
CA SER A 164 9.58 -6.64 -1.58
C SER A 164 9.40 -5.74 -0.36
N ASN A 165 9.59 -6.33 0.82
CA ASN A 165 9.82 -5.58 2.03
C ASN A 165 11.07 -4.68 1.88
N SER A 166 11.04 -3.47 2.44
CA SER A 166 12.10 -2.47 2.29
C SER A 166 13.47 -2.90 2.83
N LYS A 167 13.56 -4.01 3.59
CA LYS A 167 14.85 -4.62 3.94
C LYS A 167 15.67 -5.06 2.71
N GLU A 168 15.01 -5.34 1.59
CA GLU A 168 15.64 -5.89 0.38
C GLU A 168 15.82 -4.88 -0.76
N ILE A 169 15.77 -3.58 -0.47
CA ILE A 169 16.01 -2.51 -1.45
C ILE A 169 17.29 -2.77 -2.26
N LYS A 170 17.20 -2.57 -3.58
CA LYS A 170 18.29 -2.83 -4.52
C LYS A 170 18.99 -1.57 -4.99
N THR A 171 18.28 -0.46 -5.12
CA THR A 171 18.78 0.78 -5.73
C THR A 171 19.05 1.87 -4.70
N LEU A 172 19.90 2.83 -5.06
CA LEU A 172 20.15 4.03 -4.25
C LEU A 172 18.92 4.94 -4.22
N SER A 173 18.25 5.10 -5.36
CA SER A 173 17.01 5.87 -5.46
C SER A 173 15.88 5.25 -4.62
N GLY A 174 15.82 3.91 -4.50
CA GLY A 174 14.93 3.21 -3.57
C GLY A 174 15.18 3.57 -2.10
N LYS A 175 16.45 3.69 -1.67
CA LYS A 175 16.80 4.15 -0.31
C LYS A 175 16.38 5.61 -0.07
N ARG A 176 16.54 6.46 -1.09
CA ARG A 176 16.11 7.86 -1.04
C ARG A 176 14.58 7.97 -0.99
N CYS A 177 13.87 7.15 -1.77
CA CYS A 177 12.42 7.03 -1.72
C CYS A 177 11.94 6.70 -0.30
N LEU A 178 12.56 5.70 0.33
CA LEU A 178 12.24 5.30 1.69
C LEU A 178 12.55 6.43 2.71
N TYR A 179 13.63 7.17 2.50
CA TYR A 179 13.94 8.35 3.32
C TYR A 179 12.82 9.39 3.25
N VAL A 180 12.31 9.70 2.05
CA VAL A 180 11.21 10.67 1.89
C VAL A 180 9.98 10.20 2.67
N LEU A 181 9.55 8.95 2.49
CA LEU A 181 8.42 8.42 3.25
C LEU A 181 8.60 8.55 4.76
N LEU A 182 9.76 8.15 5.29
CA LEU A 182 10.00 8.12 6.73
C LEU A 182 10.25 9.48 7.37
N LYS A 183 10.87 10.42 6.65
CA LYS A 183 11.30 11.70 7.22
C LYS A 183 10.46 12.88 6.77
N MET A 184 9.72 12.75 5.68
CA MET A 184 8.98 13.85 5.06
C MET A 184 7.47 13.59 4.95
N VAL A 185 7.02 12.33 4.99
CA VAL A 185 5.58 12.01 4.92
C VAL A 185 5.05 11.55 6.27
N LEU A 186 5.53 10.40 6.77
CA LEU A 186 5.02 9.78 7.99
C LEU A 186 5.03 10.68 9.25
N PRO A 187 5.99 11.61 9.45
CA PRO A 187 5.95 12.51 10.61
C PRO A 187 4.76 13.49 10.65
N PHE A 188 4.01 13.63 9.55
CA PHE A 188 2.89 14.57 9.42
C PHE A 188 1.52 13.92 9.35
N ILE A 189 1.47 12.59 9.48
CA ILE A 189 0.26 11.78 9.45
C ILE A 189 -0.18 11.47 10.88
#